data_AF-A0A924STR7-F1
#
_entry.id   AF-A0A924STR7-F1
#
_cell.length_a   1.000
_cell.length_b   1.000
_cell.length_c   1.000
_cell.angle_alpha   90.00
_cell.angle_beta   90.00
_cell.angle_gamma   90.00
#
_symmetry.space_group_name_H-M   'P 1'
#
loop_
_entity.id
_entity.type
_entity.pdbx_description
1 polymer ?
#
loop_
_entity_poly.entity_id
_entity_poly.type
_entity_poly.pdbx_seq_one_letter_code
_entity_poly.pdbx_strand_id
1 'polypeptide(L)' 'AGPLTLDLLLRERGFEFYWEMNRRTDMIRFGKYESPFTEKTNTDKKKRIFPIPQTAIDGATNIPDYLVQNAGY' A
#
# COMPACT_ATOMS: atom_id res chain seq x y z
N ALA A 1 -18.23 16.27 -22.15
CA ALA A 1 -17.30 15.64 -21.19
C ALA A 1 -17.16 14.17 -21.55
N GLY A 2 -15.95 13.60 -21.49
CA GLY A 2 -15.73 12.17 -21.73
C GLY A 2 -16.27 11.31 -20.58
N PRO A 3 -16.39 9.98 -20.75
CA PRO A 3 -16.89 9.08 -19.72
C PRO A 3 -15.95 9.01 -18.51
N LEU A 4 -16.52 8.77 -17.32
CA LEU A 4 -15.75 8.50 -16.11
C LEU A 4 -15.03 7.15 -16.25
N THR A 5 -13.71 7.14 -16.03
CA THR A 5 -12.88 5.93 -16.04
C THR A 5 -12.15 5.78 -14.70
N LEU A 6 -11.69 4.56 -14.37
CA LEU A 6 -10.91 4.32 -13.16
C LEU A 6 -9.59 5.13 -13.14
N ASP A 7 -8.92 5.27 -14.29
CA ASP A 7 -7.70 6.08 -14.38
C ASP A 7 -8.00 7.58 -14.20
N LEU A 8 -9.16 8.07 -14.68
CA LEU A 8 -9.61 9.43 -14.41
C LEU A 8 -9.91 9.63 -12.92
N LEU A 9 -10.66 8.73 -12.29
CA LEU A 9 -10.96 8.81 -10.87
C LEU A 9 -9.69 8.79 -10.00
N LEU A 10 -8.72 7.92 -10.31
CA LEU A 10 -7.43 7.89 -9.59
C LEU A 10 -6.62 9.18 -9.79
N ARG A 11 -6.72 9.81 -10.97
CA ARG A 11 -6.09 11.09 -11.26
C ARG A 11 -6.72 12.20 -10.43
N GLU A 12 -8.04 12.34 -10.46
CA GLU A 12 -8.75 13.38 -9.71
C GLU A 12 -8.53 13.27 -8.19
N ARG A 13 -8.60 12.05 -7.63
CA ARG A 13 -8.26 11.83 -6.21
C ARG A 13 -6.82 12.22 -5.85
N GLY A 14 -5.90 12.11 -6.82
CA GLY A 14 -4.51 12.54 -6.66
C GLY A 14 -4.34 14.06 -6.62
N PHE A 15 -5.22 14.81 -7.31
CA PHE A 15 -5.26 16.27 -7.25
C PHE A 15 -5.99 16.76 -6.00
N GLU A 16 -7.16 16.21 -5.71
CA GLU A 16 -8.03 16.65 -4.60
C GLU A 16 -7.38 16.44 -3.22
N PHE A 17 -6.80 15.25 -2.99
CA PHE A 17 -6.22 14.87 -1.68
C PHE A 17 -4.68 14.89 -1.69
N TYR A 18 -4.09 15.78 -2.49
CA TYR A 18 -2.64 15.94 -2.51
C TYR A 18 -2.13 16.32 -1.12
N TRP A 19 -1.06 15.65 -0.67
CA TRP A 19 -0.45 15.85 0.66
C TRP A 19 -1.29 15.44 1.88
N GLU A 20 -2.40 14.74 1.68
CA GLU A 20 -3.25 14.24 2.77
C GLU A 20 -3.07 12.73 3.06
N MET A 21 -1.94 12.15 2.65
CA MET A 21 -1.57 10.75 2.93
C MET A 21 -2.51 9.66 2.37
N ASN A 22 -3.41 10.01 1.45
CA ASN A 22 -4.35 9.05 0.84
C ASN A 22 -3.78 8.26 -0.35
N ARG A 23 -2.70 8.78 -0.98
CA ARG A 23 -2.24 8.30 -2.29
C ARG A 23 -1.86 6.82 -2.31
N ARG A 24 -1.22 6.32 -1.25
CA ARG A 24 -0.77 4.92 -1.15
C ARG A 24 -1.94 3.94 -1.26
N THR A 25 -2.97 4.15 -0.44
CA THR A 25 -4.11 3.24 -0.37
C THR A 25 -4.91 3.26 -1.67
N ASP A 26 -5.06 4.42 -2.29
CA ASP A 26 -5.71 4.55 -3.60
C ASP A 26 -4.92 3.83 -4.69
N MET A 27 -3.60 4.04 -4.77
CA MET A 27 -2.78 3.34 -5.77
C MET A 27 -2.82 1.82 -5.59
N ILE A 28 -2.91 1.30 -4.35
CA ILE A 28 -3.05 -0.14 -4.10
C ILE A 28 -4.40 -0.65 -4.59
N ARG A 29 -5.51 0.05 -4.28
CA ARG A 29 -6.87 -0.34 -4.72
C ARG A 29 -7.01 -0.36 -6.24
N PHE A 30 -6.34 0.56 -6.93
CA PHE A 30 -6.35 0.67 -8.38
C PHE A 30 -5.24 -0.14 -9.07
N GLY A 31 -4.45 -0.91 -8.30
CA GLY A 31 -3.40 -1.77 -8.84
C GLY A 31 -2.22 -1.03 -9.51
N LYS A 32 -2.01 0.24 -9.16
CA LYS A 32 -0.93 1.09 -9.70
C LYS A 32 0.23 1.27 -8.74
N TYR A 33 0.13 0.79 -7.50
CA TYR A 33 1.14 1.07 -6.47
C TYR A 33 2.53 0.63 -6.89
N GLU A 34 2.70 -0.57 -7.45
CA GLU A 34 4.01 -1.12 -7.80
C GLU A 34 4.65 -0.54 -9.07
N SER A 35 3.97 0.32 -9.81
CA SER A 35 4.55 0.96 -10.98
C SER A 35 5.76 1.83 -10.59
N PRO A 36 6.85 1.80 -11.36
CA PRO A 36 7.99 2.68 -11.13
C PRO A 36 7.63 4.14 -11.45
N PHE A 37 8.27 5.07 -10.73
CA PHE A 37 8.24 6.52 -10.99
C PHE A 37 9.57 7.13 -10.50
N THR A 38 9.71 8.46 -10.51
CA THR A 38 10.98 9.19 -10.28
C THR A 38 11.93 8.57 -9.25
N GLU A 39 11.46 8.25 -8.04
CA GLU A 39 12.29 7.72 -6.94
C GLU A 39 11.88 6.31 -6.49
N LYS A 40 10.93 5.69 -7.18
CA LYS A 40 10.46 4.34 -6.87
C LYS A 40 10.85 3.38 -7.97
N THR A 41 11.77 2.48 -7.64
CA THR A 41 12.21 1.39 -8.54
C THR A 41 11.65 0.03 -8.14
N ASN A 42 11.22 -0.14 -6.88
CA ASN A 42 10.74 -1.42 -6.37
C ASN A 42 9.31 -1.73 -6.83
N THR A 43 9.16 -2.86 -7.52
CA THR A 43 7.87 -3.38 -8.05
C THR A 43 7.37 -4.62 -7.32
N ASP A 44 7.99 -5.02 -6.21
CA ASP A 44 7.59 -6.17 -5.41
C ASP A 44 6.26 -5.90 -4.69
N LYS A 45 5.23 -6.66 -5.09
CA LYS A 45 3.88 -6.57 -4.50
C LYS A 45 3.88 -6.90 -3.02
N LYS A 46 4.83 -7.68 -2.49
CA LYS A 46 4.92 -8.01 -1.08
C LYS A 46 5.21 -6.78 -0.19
N LYS A 47 5.81 -5.72 -0.75
CA LYS A 47 6.09 -4.47 -0.04
C LYS A 47 4.90 -3.49 0.02
N ARG A 48 3.73 -3.87 -0.50
CA ARG A 48 2.50 -3.06 -0.39
C ARG A 48 1.83 -3.12 0.97
N ILE A 49 2.20 -4.07 1.83
CA ILE A 49 1.70 -4.18 3.20
C ILE A 49 2.87 -3.87 4.13
N PHE A 50 2.64 -3.07 5.17
CA PHE A 50 3.70 -2.77 6.14
C PHE A 50 4.03 -4.01 6.98
N PRO A 51 5.28 -4.13 7.48
CA PRO A 51 5.60 -5.20 8.41
C PRO A 51 4.80 -5.04 9.69
N ILE A 52 4.48 -6.17 10.31
CA ILE A 52 4.07 -6.18 11.71
C ILE A 52 5.32 -5.83 12.54
N PRO A 53 5.25 -4.86 13.48
CA PRO A 53 6.38 -4.51 14.34
C PRO A 53 6.89 -5.73 15.11
N GLN A 54 8.22 -5.93 15.15
CA GLN A 54 8.82 -7.09 15.80
C GLN A 54 8.45 -7.19 17.29
N THR A 55 8.44 -6.07 18.00
CA THR A 55 8.04 -6.01 19.41
C THR A 55 6.61 -6.49 19.66
N ALA A 56 5.71 -6.31 18.69
CA ALA A 56 4.34 -6.83 18.78
C ALA A 56 4.29 -8.34 18.60
N ILE A 57 5.13 -8.90 17.71
CA ILE A 57 5.28 -10.35 17.50
C ILE A 57 5.86 -10.99 18.78
N ASP A 58 6.96 -10.42 19.30
CA ASP A 58 7.62 -10.93 20.51
C ASP A 58 6.69 -10.91 21.73
N GLY A 59 5.86 -9.87 21.85
CA GLY A 59 4.86 -9.74 22.92
C GLY A 59 3.70 -10.74 22.85
N ALA A 60 3.49 -11.38 21.69
CA ALA A 60 2.37 -12.31 21.46
C ALA A 60 2.81 -13.79 21.44
N THR A 61 4.00 -14.09 21.94
CA THR A 61 4.64 -15.42 21.92
C THR A 61 3.97 -16.46 22.82
N ASN A 62 3.02 -16.06 23.67
CA ASN A 62 2.30 -16.96 24.57
C ASN A 62 1.32 -17.91 23.85
N ILE A 63 0.97 -17.63 22.59
CA ILE A 63 0.14 -18.49 21.76
C ILE A 63 0.88 -18.71 20.42
N PRO A 64 1.23 -19.96 20.06
CA PRO A 64 1.84 -20.26 18.77
C PRO A 64 1.00 -19.73 17.61
N ASP A 65 1.66 -19.12 16.63
CA ASP A 65 1.06 -18.59 15.40
C ASP A 65 -0.03 -17.51 15.58
N TYR A 66 -0.13 -16.89 16.75
CA TYR A 66 -1.10 -15.81 16.98
C TYR A 66 -0.81 -14.57 16.14
N LEU A 67 0.46 -14.19 16.01
CA LEU A 67 0.89 -13.08 15.18
C LEU A 67 2.00 -13.52 14.23
N VAL A 68 1.63 -13.77 12.98
CA VAL A 68 2.53 -14.21 11.91
C VAL A 68 2.87 -13.03 11.01
N GLN A 69 4.15 -12.87 10.67
CA GLN A 69 4.63 -11.77 9.82
C GLN A 69 3.99 -11.81 8.42
N ASN A 70 3.78 -10.62 7.86
CA ASN A 70 3.34 -10.46 6.48
C ASN A 70 4.38 -11.02 5.50
N ALA A 71 3.93 -11.77 4.50
CA ALA A 71 4.82 -12.40 3.53
C ALA A 71 5.78 -11.38 2.88
N GLY A 72 7.08 -11.68 2.91
CA GLY A 72 8.13 -10.82 2.36
C GLY A 72 8.81 -9.88 3.37
N TYR A 73 8.53 -10.05 4.66
CA TYR A 73 9.27 -9.47 5.78
C TYR A 73 9.79 -10.57 6.70
#